data_AF-A0A427YQA1-F1
#
_entry.id   AF-A0A427YQA1-F1
#
_cell.length_a   1.000
_cell.length_b   1.000
_cell.length_c   1.000
_cell.angle_alpha   90.00
_cell.angle_beta   90.00
_cell.angle_gamma   90.00
#
_symmetry.space_group_name_H-M   'P 1'
#
loop_
_entity.id
_entity.type
_entity.pdbx_description
1 polymer ?
#
loop_
_entity_poly.entity_id
_entity_poly.type
_entity_poly.pdbx_seq_one_letter_code
_entity_poly.pdbx_strand_id
1 'polypeptide(L)'
;MAAASSAASRSLHLSYSLAPPTDIDPSTVVIDGKPVPTTASVSLPVDTTGSTSTQSPTASYYDSASETVRRAQQHLNETLTAWKDAIGDREKSKEDMGKVAYGKGRATRMTVEAEAAAAAAVADVNDGADTVDDAEDDEEEEEE
;
A
#
# COMPACT_ATOMS: atom_id res chain seq x y z
N MET A 1 33.02 -47.49 23.69
CA MET A 1 32.95 -46.02 23.72
C MET A 1 32.52 -45.54 22.35
N ALA A 2 31.26 -45.15 22.18
CA ALA A 2 30.75 -44.63 20.90
C ALA A 2 31.11 -43.14 20.81
N ALA A 3 31.82 -42.75 19.76
CA ALA A 3 32.10 -41.35 19.48
C ALA A 3 30.80 -40.65 19.12
N ALA A 4 30.40 -39.66 19.91
CA ALA A 4 29.30 -38.76 19.57
C ALA A 4 29.73 -37.96 18.33
N SER A 5 29.19 -38.32 17.17
CA SER A 5 29.38 -37.54 15.95
C SER A 5 28.70 -36.19 16.14
N SER A 6 29.51 -35.14 16.24
CA SER A 6 29.05 -33.74 16.30
C SER A 6 28.32 -33.42 15.01
N ALA A 7 26.99 -33.53 15.00
CA ALA A 7 26.17 -33.10 13.89
C ALA A 7 26.37 -31.58 13.70
N ALA A 8 27.04 -31.19 12.61
CA ALA A 8 27.20 -29.80 12.26
C ALA A 8 25.80 -29.16 12.15
N SER A 9 25.52 -28.15 12.98
CA SER A 9 24.28 -27.38 12.91
C SER A 9 24.17 -26.74 11.53
N ARG A 10 23.14 -27.13 10.77
CA ARG A 10 22.86 -26.58 9.44
C ARG A 10 21.84 -25.45 9.58
N SER A 11 22.01 -24.39 8.81
CA SER A 11 21.13 -23.23 8.82
C SER A 11 20.80 -22.77 7.41
N LEU A 12 19.58 -22.27 7.23
CA LEU A 12 19.16 -21.54 6.05
C LEU A 12 19.40 -20.05 6.28
N HIS A 13 20.08 -19.39 5.36
CA HIS A 13 20.33 -17.95 5.43
C HIS A 13 19.39 -17.24 4.44
N LEU A 14 18.51 -16.40 4.98
CA LEU A 14 17.63 -15.52 4.20
C LEU A 14 18.19 -14.10 4.29
N SER A 15 18.43 -13.46 3.15
CA SER A 15 18.80 -12.04 3.11
C SER A 15 17.89 -11.32 2.12
N TYR A 16 17.44 -10.12 2.47
CA TYR A 16 16.59 -9.31 1.61
C TYR A 16 16.94 -7.83 1.69
N SER A 17 16.57 -7.10 0.63
CA SER A 17 16.63 -5.64 0.54
C SER A 17 15.36 -5.14 -0.14
N LEU A 18 14.65 -4.25 0.54
CA LEU A 18 13.42 -3.63 0.10
C LEU A 18 13.69 -2.17 -0.27
N ALA A 19 13.02 -1.68 -1.31
CA ALA A 19 13.08 -0.30 -1.74
C ALA A 19 11.68 0.33 -1.64
N PRO A 20 11.21 0.65 -0.42
CA PRO A 20 9.92 1.32 -0.25
C PRO A 20 9.99 2.76 -0.78
N PRO A 21 8.84 3.40 -1.08
CA PRO A 21 8.78 4.82 -1.41
C PRO A 21 9.47 5.67 -0.33
N THR A 22 10.25 6.68 -0.75
CA THR A 22 11.03 7.59 0.13
C THR A 22 10.19 8.35 1.16
N ASP A 23 8.91 8.42 0.85
CA ASP A 23 7.87 9.09 1.60
C ASP A 23 7.55 8.39 2.94
N ILE A 24 7.75 7.07 3.06
CA ILE A 24 7.35 6.29 4.23
C ILE A 24 8.53 6.18 5.19
N ASP A 25 8.32 6.57 6.45
CA ASP A 25 9.29 6.39 7.52
C ASP A 25 9.33 4.90 7.95
N PRO A 26 10.46 4.19 7.79
CA PRO A 26 10.57 2.79 8.18
C PRO A 26 10.27 2.50 9.65
N SER A 27 10.42 3.49 10.53
CA SER A 27 10.11 3.33 11.95
C SER A 27 8.61 3.18 12.24
N THR A 28 7.75 3.58 11.30
CA THR A 28 6.30 3.46 11.41
C THR A 28 5.77 2.10 10.99
N VAL A 29 6.57 1.30 10.28
CA VAL A 29 6.21 -0.06 9.86
C VAL A 29 6.63 -1.02 10.97
N VAL A 30 5.65 -1.63 11.65
CA VAL A 30 5.91 -2.40 12.87
C VAL A 30 5.25 -3.78 12.80
N ILE A 31 6.01 -4.82 13.14
CA ILE A 31 5.51 -6.19 13.39
C ILE A 31 5.82 -6.53 14.85
N ASP A 32 4.81 -6.95 15.61
CA ASP A 32 4.94 -7.32 17.03
C ASP A 32 5.68 -6.28 17.89
N GLY A 33 5.41 -4.99 17.63
CA GLY A 33 6.03 -3.88 18.36
C GLY A 33 7.48 -3.56 17.98
N LYS A 34 8.03 -4.20 16.93
CA LYS A 34 9.39 -3.92 16.43
C LYS A 34 9.35 -3.31 15.02
N PRO A 35 10.19 -2.30 14.72
CA PRO A 35 10.26 -1.73 13.39
C PRO A 35 10.76 -2.76 12.38
N VAL A 36 10.12 -2.78 11.21
CA VAL A 36 10.45 -3.70 10.13
C VAL A 36 11.58 -3.09 9.31
N PRO A 37 12.76 -3.73 9.25
CA PRO A 37 13.88 -3.17 8.51
C PRO A 37 13.67 -3.27 6.99
N THR A 38 14.25 -2.33 6.24
CA THR A 38 14.31 -2.39 4.78
C THR A 38 15.37 -3.38 4.29
N THR A 39 16.37 -3.69 5.13
CA THR A 39 17.40 -4.68 4.85
C THR A 39 17.59 -5.58 6.06
N ALA A 40 17.57 -6.90 5.85
CA ALA A 40 17.85 -7.83 6.93
C ALA A 40 18.51 -9.11 6.42
N SER A 41 19.20 -9.77 7.35
CA SER A 41 19.70 -11.12 7.18
C SER A 41 19.30 -11.96 8.39
N VAL A 42 18.64 -13.08 8.14
CA VAL A 42 18.12 -13.98 9.16
C VAL A 42 18.71 -15.37 8.92
N SER A 43 19.21 -15.99 9.98
CA SER A 43 19.67 -17.37 9.95
C SER A 43 18.66 -18.25 10.68
N LEU A 44 18.08 -19.20 9.96
CA LEU A 44 17.07 -20.12 10.46
C LEU A 44 17.71 -21.50 10.64
N PRO A 45 17.80 -22.04 11.87
CA PRO A 45 18.38 -23.35 12.09
C PRO A 45 17.48 -24.43 11.50
N VAL A 46 18.07 -25.38 10.79
CA VAL A 46 17.38 -26.60 10.33
C VAL A 46 17.46 -27.61 11.46
N ASP A 47 16.39 -27.70 12.25
CA ASP A 47 16.34 -28.62 13.39
C ASP A 47 15.94 -30.02 12.93
N THR A 48 16.91 -30.95 12.97
CA THR A 48 16.68 -32.37 12.70
C THR A 48 16.54 -33.20 13.98
N THR A 49 16.61 -32.59 15.16
CA THR A 49 16.64 -33.30 16.45
C THR A 49 15.26 -33.74 16.95
N GLY A 50 14.19 -33.10 16.47
CA GLY A 50 12.81 -33.42 16.83
C GLY A 50 12.12 -34.46 15.96
N SER A 51 12.76 -34.95 14.89
CA SER A 51 12.13 -35.91 14.00
C SER A 51 12.15 -37.31 14.63
N THR A 52 11.03 -37.68 15.26
CA THR A 52 10.78 -39.05 15.73
C THR A 52 10.41 -40.00 14.58
N SER A 53 10.62 -39.60 13.33
CA SER A 53 10.21 -40.41 12.19
C SER A 53 11.12 -41.63 12.06
N THR A 54 10.53 -42.79 11.79
CA THR A 54 11.25 -44.03 11.45
C THR A 54 11.94 -43.96 10.08
N GLN A 55 11.98 -42.78 9.45
CA GLN A 55 12.52 -42.59 8.12
C GLN A 55 14.05 -42.50 8.16
N SER A 56 14.66 -42.52 6.97
CA SER A 56 16.09 -42.33 6.85
C SER A 56 16.52 -40.92 7.32
N PRO A 57 17.74 -40.76 7.85
CA PRO A 57 18.27 -39.45 8.25
C PRO A 57 18.19 -38.40 7.12
N THR A 58 18.32 -38.85 5.87
CA THR A 58 18.19 -38.01 4.68
C THR A 58 16.76 -37.49 4.51
N ALA A 59 15.74 -38.35 4.66
CA ALA A 59 14.35 -37.93 4.56
C ALA A 59 14.00 -36.92 5.67
N SER A 60 14.40 -37.22 6.92
CA SER A 60 14.21 -36.30 8.04
C SER A 60 14.87 -34.94 7.81
N TYR A 61 16.04 -34.90 7.17
CA TYR A 61 16.69 -33.64 6.85
C TYR A 61 15.89 -32.82 5.84
N TYR A 62 15.39 -33.43 4.75
CA TYR A 62 14.60 -32.72 3.75
C TYR A 62 13.26 -32.23 4.30
N ASP A 63 12.64 -32.99 5.20
CA ASP A 63 11.41 -32.57 5.87
C ASP A 63 11.66 -31.34 6.76
N SER A 64 12.66 -31.39 7.64
CA SER A 64 13.05 -30.24 8.47
C SER A 64 13.49 -29.03 7.64
N ALA A 65 14.23 -29.26 6.56
CA ALA A 65 14.66 -28.19 5.66
C ALA A 65 13.46 -27.54 4.94
N SER A 66 12.50 -28.34 4.48
CA SER A 66 11.28 -27.86 3.84
C SER A 66 10.43 -27.03 4.79
N GLU A 67 10.31 -27.45 6.05
CA GLU A 67 9.64 -26.67 7.09
C GLU A 67 10.36 -25.34 7.34
N THR A 68 11.70 -25.36 7.42
CA THR A 68 12.51 -24.16 7.59
C THR A 68 12.32 -23.18 6.44
N VAL A 69 12.25 -23.66 5.20
CA VAL A 69 11.94 -22.85 4.01
C VAL A 69 10.55 -22.23 4.12
N ARG A 70 9.53 -22.98 4.55
CA ARG A 70 8.17 -22.43 4.75
C ARG A 70 8.14 -21.34 5.82
N ARG A 71 8.86 -21.52 6.93
CA ARG A 71 9.01 -20.48 7.97
C ARG A 71 9.70 -19.23 7.42
N ALA A 72 10.76 -19.41 6.62
CA ALA A 72 11.45 -18.31 5.96
C ALA A 72 10.50 -17.52 5.03
N GLN A 73 9.71 -18.24 4.24
CA GLN A 73 8.71 -17.67 3.35
C GLN A 73 7.62 -16.91 4.12
N GLN A 74 7.10 -17.49 5.19
CA GLN A 74 6.11 -16.84 6.06
C GLN A 74 6.66 -15.53 6.63
N HIS A 75 7.87 -15.55 7.19
CA HIS A 75 8.53 -14.36 7.73
C HIS A 75 8.68 -13.25 6.67
N LEU A 76 9.08 -13.61 5.45
CA LEU A 76 9.18 -12.64 4.34
C LEU A 76 7.79 -12.10 3.95
N ASN A 77 6.77 -12.95 3.89
CA ASN A 77 5.41 -12.52 3.58
C ASN A 77 4.82 -11.59 4.63
N GLU A 78 5.08 -11.83 5.92
CA GLU A 78 4.69 -10.94 7.02
C GLU A 78 5.39 -9.58 6.88
N THR A 79 6.70 -9.60 6.61
CA THR A 79 7.51 -8.40 6.34
C THR A 79 6.91 -7.58 5.18
N LEU A 80 6.64 -8.22 4.04
CA LEU A 80 6.09 -7.56 2.85
C LEU A 80 4.66 -7.05 3.07
N THR A 81 3.83 -7.81 3.79
CA THR A 81 2.48 -7.39 4.15
C THR A 81 2.50 -6.14 5.01
N ALA A 82 3.34 -6.09 6.05
CA ALA A 82 3.46 -4.89 6.88
C ALA A 82 3.88 -3.65 6.07
N TRP A 83 4.83 -3.80 5.15
CA TRP A 83 5.21 -2.72 4.24
C TRP A 83 4.08 -2.31 3.31
N LYS A 84 3.35 -3.27 2.75
CA LYS A 84 2.20 -3.00 1.88
C LYS A 84 1.10 -2.24 2.63
N ASP A 85 0.80 -2.64 3.86
CA ASP A 85 -0.22 -2.00 4.68
C ASP A 85 0.20 -0.57 5.04
N ALA A 86 1.47 -0.35 5.41
CA ALA A 86 2.00 0.98 5.66
C ALA A 86 1.95 1.91 4.43
N ILE A 87 2.21 1.35 3.22
CA ILE A 87 2.01 2.08 1.96
C ILE A 87 0.54 2.42 1.78
N GLY A 88 -0.36 1.45 1.95
CA GLY A 88 -1.80 1.62 1.80
C GLY A 88 -2.38 2.65 2.76
N ASP A 89 -1.99 2.62 4.04
CA ASP A 89 -2.42 3.59 5.05
C ASP A 89 -1.96 5.00 4.70
N ARG A 90 -0.73 5.13 4.18
CA ARG A 90 -0.23 6.42 3.72
C ARG A 90 -0.99 6.91 2.49
N GLU A 91 -1.22 6.07 1.50
CA GLU A 91 -2.00 6.44 0.31
C GLU A 91 -3.42 6.86 0.70
N LYS A 92 -4.06 6.11 1.59
CA LYS A 92 -5.36 6.45 2.15
C LYS A 92 -5.35 7.81 2.87
N SER A 93 -4.30 8.12 3.62
CA SER A 93 -4.17 9.44 4.27
C SER A 93 -4.05 10.61 3.29
N LYS A 94 -3.55 10.37 2.06
CA LYS A 94 -3.52 11.38 0.99
C LYS A 94 -4.92 11.63 0.41
N GLU A 95 -5.76 10.59 0.36
CA GLU A 95 -7.14 10.67 -0.13
C GLU A 95 -8.13 11.19 0.92
N ASP A 96 -7.84 10.99 2.21
CA ASP A 96 -8.64 11.48 3.33
C ASP A 96 -8.43 12.99 3.54
N MET A 97 -8.78 13.79 2.52
CA MET A 97 -8.70 15.26 2.50
C MET A 97 -9.78 15.92 3.39
N GLY A 98 -9.97 15.39 4.60
CA GLY A 98 -10.75 15.97 5.67
C GLY A 98 -12.16 15.41 5.81
N LYS A 99 -12.71 15.56 7.03
CA LYS A 99 -14.10 15.24 7.39
C LYS A 99 -15.04 15.68 6.28
N VAL A 100 -15.61 14.72 5.57
CA VAL A 100 -16.88 14.95 4.88
C VAL A 100 -17.83 15.33 6.00
N ALA A 101 -18.16 16.61 6.13
CA ALA A 101 -19.07 17.08 7.17
C ALA A 101 -20.31 16.18 7.09
N TYR A 102 -20.59 15.47 8.17
CA TYR A 102 -21.75 14.58 8.27
C TYR A 102 -22.98 15.38 7.80
N GLY A 103 -23.53 15.01 6.63
CA GLY A 103 -24.71 15.68 6.04
C GLY A 103 -24.50 16.47 4.74
N LYS A 104 -23.27 16.67 4.23
CA LYS A 104 -23.04 17.21 2.88
C LYS A 104 -22.22 16.23 2.07
N GLY A 105 -22.91 15.36 1.32
CA GLY A 105 -22.29 14.33 0.49
C GLY A 105 -21.35 14.92 -0.58
N ARG A 106 -20.53 14.07 -1.20
CA ARG A 106 -19.60 14.41 -2.30
C ARG A 106 -20.22 15.27 -3.41
N ALA A 107 -21.52 15.14 -3.66
CA ALA A 107 -22.25 15.93 -4.65
C ALA A 107 -22.21 17.45 -4.38
N THR A 108 -22.19 17.89 -3.12
CA THR A 108 -22.25 19.32 -2.78
C THR A 108 -20.91 20.03 -2.95
N ARG A 109 -19.77 19.33 -3.03
CA ARG A 109 -18.47 19.99 -3.26
C ARG A 109 -18.28 20.41 -4.73
N MET A 110 -18.74 19.59 -5.69
CA MET A 110 -18.70 19.93 -7.11
C MET A 110 -19.55 21.17 -7.44
N THR A 111 -20.69 21.35 -6.76
CA THR A 111 -21.55 22.52 -7.00
C THR A 111 -20.97 23.79 -6.40
N VAL A 112 -20.30 23.74 -5.24
CA VAL A 112 -19.72 24.93 -4.62
C VAL A 112 -18.46 25.42 -5.36
N GLU A 113 -17.64 24.52 -5.90
CA GLU A 113 -16.52 24.91 -6.77
C GLU A 113 -17.00 25.44 -8.13
N ALA A 114 -18.06 24.84 -8.71
CA ALA A 114 -18.69 25.36 -9.92
C ALA A 114 -19.35 26.73 -9.70
N GLU A 115 -19.98 26.94 -8.55
CA GLU A 115 -20.64 28.21 -8.20
C GLU A 115 -19.63 29.31 -7.82
N ALA A 116 -18.51 28.97 -7.19
CA ALA A 116 -17.40 29.89 -6.95
C ALA A 116 -16.66 30.28 -8.25
N ALA A 117 -16.48 29.33 -9.18
CA ALA A 117 -15.95 29.61 -10.52
C ALA A 117 -16.92 30.47 -11.35
N ALA A 118 -18.24 30.22 -11.26
CA ALA A 118 -19.25 31.05 -11.88
C ALA A 118 -19.32 32.46 -11.27
N ALA A 119 -19.22 32.60 -9.94
CA ALA A 119 -19.20 33.90 -9.28
C ALA A 119 -17.94 34.72 -9.62
N ALA A 120 -16.79 34.08 -9.79
CA ALA A 120 -15.58 34.73 -10.27
C ALA A 120 -15.70 35.20 -11.73
N ALA A 121 -16.44 34.46 -12.57
CA ALA A 121 -16.70 34.86 -13.96
C ALA A 121 -17.72 36.01 -14.08
N VAL A 122 -18.67 36.13 -13.15
CA VAL A 122 -19.66 37.24 -13.14
C VAL A 122 -19.07 38.54 -12.59
N ALA A 123 -18.02 38.48 -11.76
CA ALA A 123 -17.33 39.67 -11.26
C ALA A 123 -16.47 40.39 -12.32
N ASP A 124 -16.15 39.74 -13.44
CA ASP A 124 -15.29 40.28 -14.51
C ASP A 124 -16.08 40.97 -15.65
N VAL A 125 -17.42 40.97 -15.61
CA VAL A 125 -18.26 41.46 -16.72
C VAL A 125 -18.89 42.84 -16.45
N ASN A 126 -18.66 43.45 -15.28
CA ASN A 126 -19.31 44.71 -14.90
C ASN A 126 -18.41 45.97 -15.04
N ASP A 127 -17.65 46.09 -16.14
CA ASP A 127 -17.03 47.35 -16.54
C ASP A 127 -17.04 47.52 -18.07
N GLY A 128 -18.24 47.69 -18.65
CA GLY A 128 -18.35 47.88 -20.10
C GLY A 128 -19.78 47.91 -20.63
N ALA A 129 -20.59 48.84 -20.12
CA ALA A 129 -21.79 49.23 -20.85
C ALA A 129 -21.37 50.00 -22.11
N ASP A 130 -21.68 49.47 -23.30
CA ASP A 130 -22.14 50.34 -24.39
C ASP A 130 -23.20 49.62 -25.24
N THR A 131 -24.33 50.28 -25.31
CA THR A 131 -25.55 49.95 -26.02
C THR A 131 -25.40 50.25 -27.50
N VAL A 132 -25.80 49.31 -28.36
CA VAL A 132 -26.28 49.64 -29.72
C VAL A 132 -27.46 48.75 -30.07
N ASP A 133 -28.63 49.41 -30.10
CA ASP A 133 -29.77 49.11 -30.96
C ASP A 133 -29.31 48.78 -32.39
N ASP A 134 -29.79 47.67 -32.96
CA ASP A 134 -30.22 47.56 -34.37
C ASP A 134 -30.88 46.17 -34.50
N ALA A 135 -32.20 46.08 -34.51
CA ALA A 135 -33.07 46.15 -35.69
C ALA A 135 -33.45 44.75 -36.18
N GLU A 136 -34.76 44.62 -36.43
CA GLU A 136 -35.50 43.42 -36.74
C GLU A 136 -35.21 42.86 -38.15
N ASP A 137 -35.37 41.54 -38.31
CA ASP A 137 -35.75 40.84 -39.56
C ASP A 137 -35.98 39.37 -39.15
N ASP A 138 -37.19 38.90 -38.87
CA ASP A 138 -38.28 38.52 -39.80
C ASP A 138 -37.94 37.35 -40.75
N GLU A 139 -38.97 36.56 -41.03
CA GLU A 139 -39.07 35.37 -41.90
C GLU A 139 -38.76 34.01 -41.23
N GLU A 140 -39.77 33.26 -40.75
CA GLU A 140 -40.84 32.52 -41.45
C GLU A 140 -40.45 31.08 -41.85
N GLU A 141 -41.26 30.15 -41.32
CA GLU A 141 -41.67 28.85 -41.91
C GLU A 141 -40.58 27.76 -42.11
N GLU A 142 -40.82 26.47 -41.93
CA GLU A 142 -42.01 25.70 -42.26
C GLU A 142 -41.98 24.33 -41.54
N GLU A 143 -43.17 23.83 -41.24
CA GLU A 143 -43.46 22.52 -40.64
C GLU A 143 -43.28 21.37 -41.66
N GLU A 144 -42.60 20.29 -41.25
CA GLU A 144 -43.05 18.86 -41.26
C GLU A 144 -41.90 17.87 -41.03
#